data_AF-A0A8T0FEP8-F1
#
_entry.id   AF-A0A8T0FEP8-F1
#
_cell.length_a   1.000
_cell.length_b   1.000
_cell.length_c   1.000
_cell.angle_alpha   90.00
_cell.angle_beta   90.00
_cell.angle_gamma   90.00
#
_symmetry.space_group_name_H-M   'P 1'
#
loop_
_entity.id
_entity.type
_entity.pdbx_description
1 polymer ?
#
loop_
_entity_poly.entity_id
_entity_poly.type
_entity_poly.pdbx_seq_one_letter_code
_entity_poly.pdbx_strand_id
1 'polypeptide(L)'
;MEQRPMIYKRLSLQEMALRTALVDIWNKTVDLLSDENFRCRLYYAPCKKVNTNVENKINEIIEGMVKDNVLKLMIPAPLKKRMMLLVRPIGTELLNWQKFHKGILKHSCNTFYIPLLHHLCWQSAGLIAYGDTAERLVHLESLDVEKRYQFACTYCLVDYIPNLWEKLSEETRERFYGQLSVSPWRQVQLESYWAYVLKGEESKLDSIVSRRFEEGFSFNRYAFEGVARKGNRTAAEYFFQKLTDEEKRNSVRDTTKFILKIGRPNATRMNCDAPKEKLSDVMFYIFSQMRDEERLELMIRFPAETLVCYFDWPWQDALLDHAAIIWEFLTGIQCFRLVNEINQHIEDSGYYLPDLLQQFFLRSPDRFRTDFVCYECEISGFYGDPGILSKLFEAEDKETIGVIFGAIDVEDRRKLVSTYRFYEIFEGLIEKNKWQLIELCLQKASFTGESKEELKKTYRRFLDRAMPNKKPGLDKFFEFLDKMEKNTSNKRSSEEETELKSKKRRIEASRGDTQPV
;
A
#
# COMPACT_ATOMS: atom_id res chain seq x y z
N MET A 1 -23.13 22.52 15.27
CA MET A 1 -22.24 22.30 14.12
C MET A 1 -22.13 20.79 13.97
N GLU A 2 -23.03 20.19 13.19
CA GLU A 2 -23.12 18.75 13.01
C GLU A 2 -22.07 18.30 11.98
N GLN A 3 -20.93 17.80 12.45
CA GLN A 3 -20.07 16.94 11.63
C GLN A 3 -20.29 15.51 12.10
N ARG A 4 -21.03 14.74 11.30
CA ARG A 4 -21.08 13.28 11.44
C ARG A 4 -19.72 12.68 11.05
N PRO A 5 -19.29 11.60 11.74
CA PRO A 5 -17.93 11.06 11.66
C PRO A 5 -17.70 10.31 10.35
N MET A 6 -16.47 10.41 9.80
CA MET A 6 -15.93 9.64 8.66
C MET A 6 -17.00 9.06 7.72
N ILE A 7 -17.72 9.92 7.01
CA ILE A 7 -18.49 9.44 5.87
C ILE A 7 -17.45 8.98 4.86
N TYR A 8 -17.28 7.67 4.76
CA TYR A 8 -16.67 6.98 3.64
C TYR A 8 -16.99 7.80 2.41
N LYS A 9 -16.00 8.47 1.80
CA LYS A 9 -16.29 9.25 0.59
C LYS A 9 -16.78 8.21 -0.39
N ARG A 10 -18.10 8.20 -0.64
CA ARG A 10 -18.71 7.16 -1.44
C ARG A 10 -18.01 7.21 -2.78
N LEU A 11 -17.42 6.07 -3.15
CA LEU A 11 -16.81 5.91 -4.46
C LEU A 11 -17.78 6.44 -5.51
N SER A 12 -17.25 7.12 -6.53
CA SER A 12 -18.08 7.52 -7.64
C SER A 12 -18.72 6.27 -8.26
N LEU A 13 -19.92 6.42 -8.83
CA LEU A 13 -20.58 5.30 -9.51
C LEU A 13 -19.70 4.71 -10.62
N GLN A 14 -18.91 5.56 -11.29
CA GLN A 14 -17.92 5.15 -12.26
C GLN A 14 -16.84 4.25 -11.63
N GLU A 15 -16.25 4.65 -10.50
CA GLU A 15 -15.24 3.83 -9.81
C GLU A 15 -15.82 2.49 -9.34
N MET A 16 -17.03 2.49 -8.77
CA MET A 16 -17.72 1.25 -8.36
C MET A 16 -17.92 0.31 -9.55
N ALA A 17 -18.36 0.84 -10.70
CA ALA A 17 -18.56 0.07 -11.92
C ALA A 17 -17.26 -0.50 -12.47
N LEU A 18 -16.18 0.29 -12.52
CA LEU A 18 -14.86 -0.16 -12.99
C LEU A 18 -14.30 -1.28 -12.11
N ARG A 19 -14.40 -1.14 -10.78
CA ARG A 19 -13.93 -2.17 -9.83
C ARG A 19 -14.75 -3.44 -9.94
N THR A 20 -16.07 -3.33 -10.03
CA THR A 20 -16.98 -4.49 -10.19
C THR A 20 -16.68 -5.25 -11.47
N ALA A 21 -16.59 -4.55 -12.62
CA ALA A 21 -16.24 -5.17 -13.89
C ALA A 21 -14.87 -5.86 -13.85
N LEU A 22 -13.91 -5.28 -13.11
CA LEU A 22 -12.58 -5.86 -12.99
C LEU A 22 -12.56 -7.10 -12.09
N VAL A 23 -13.32 -7.10 -10.99
CA VAL A 23 -13.57 -8.29 -10.17
C VAL A 23 -14.15 -9.42 -11.01
N ASP A 24 -15.10 -9.14 -11.90
CA ASP A 24 -15.67 -10.16 -12.80
C ASP A 24 -14.62 -10.76 -13.74
N ILE A 25 -13.69 -9.94 -14.25
CA ILE A 25 -12.58 -10.41 -15.09
C ILE A 25 -11.61 -11.25 -14.27
N TRP A 26 -11.31 -10.86 -13.02
CA TRP A 26 -10.50 -11.65 -12.10
C TRP A 26 -11.14 -13.02 -11.84
N ASN A 27 -12.42 -13.07 -11.46
CA ASN A 27 -13.13 -14.32 -11.19
C ASN A 27 -13.12 -15.26 -12.41
N LYS A 28 -13.43 -14.74 -13.60
CA LYS A 28 -13.33 -15.49 -14.87
C LYS A 28 -11.93 -15.99 -15.18
N THR A 29 -10.90 -15.22 -14.81
CA THR A 29 -9.51 -15.64 -15.02
C THR A 29 -9.14 -16.75 -14.04
N VAL A 30 -9.60 -16.67 -12.80
CA VAL A 30 -9.43 -17.71 -11.78
C VAL A 30 -10.16 -19.01 -12.16
N ASP A 31 -11.34 -18.92 -12.79
CA ASP A 31 -12.06 -20.06 -13.37
C ASP A 31 -11.17 -20.86 -14.34
N LEU A 32 -10.49 -20.17 -15.25
CA LEU A 32 -9.61 -20.81 -16.24
C LEU A 32 -8.44 -21.57 -15.60
N LEU A 33 -8.01 -21.17 -14.40
CA LEU A 33 -6.93 -21.82 -13.66
C LEU A 33 -7.38 -23.05 -12.88
N SER A 34 -8.70 -23.18 -12.68
CA SER A 34 -9.29 -24.34 -12.01
C SER A 34 -9.17 -25.60 -12.88
N ASP A 35 -8.86 -25.47 -14.18
CA ASP A 35 -8.54 -26.58 -15.08
C ASP A 35 -7.24 -27.28 -14.63
N GLU A 36 -7.34 -28.57 -14.35
CA GLU A 36 -6.22 -29.42 -13.91
C GLU A 36 -5.00 -29.33 -14.85
N ASN A 37 -5.24 -29.12 -16.15
CA ASN A 37 -4.17 -28.97 -17.15
C ASN A 37 -3.32 -27.71 -16.95
N PHE A 38 -3.88 -26.66 -16.34
CA PHE A 38 -3.13 -25.44 -16.02
C PHE A 38 -2.30 -25.62 -14.75
N ARG A 39 -2.87 -26.30 -13.74
CA ARG A 39 -2.20 -26.62 -12.48
C ARG A 39 -0.90 -27.40 -12.71
N CYS A 40 -0.94 -28.46 -13.51
CA CYS A 40 0.26 -29.23 -13.85
C CYS A 40 1.35 -28.36 -14.49
N ARG A 41 0.99 -27.45 -15.42
CA ARG A 41 1.96 -26.57 -16.09
C ARG A 41 2.65 -25.60 -15.13
N LEU A 42 1.94 -25.10 -14.13
CA LEU A 42 2.51 -24.24 -13.09
C LEU A 42 3.46 -25.01 -12.15
N TYR A 43 3.11 -26.26 -11.78
CA TYR A 43 3.91 -27.06 -10.85
C TYR A 43 5.20 -27.61 -11.45
N TYR A 44 5.22 -27.91 -12.75
CA TYR A 44 6.40 -28.46 -13.43
C TYR A 44 7.31 -27.40 -14.06
N ALA A 45 6.97 -26.11 -13.96
CA ALA A 45 7.88 -25.06 -14.37
C ALA A 45 9.15 -25.11 -13.48
N PRO A 46 10.35 -25.37 -14.04
CA PRO A 46 11.57 -25.54 -13.25
C PRO A 46 11.93 -24.25 -12.52
N CYS A 47 11.56 -24.17 -11.24
CA CYS A 47 11.79 -23.03 -10.37
C CYS A 47 13.26 -23.03 -9.90
N LYS A 48 14.18 -22.57 -10.75
CA LYS A 48 15.63 -22.51 -10.46
C LYS A 48 16.04 -21.42 -9.44
N LYS A 49 15.11 -20.72 -8.80
CA LYS A 49 15.41 -19.74 -7.74
C LYS A 49 14.59 -20.00 -6.49
N VAL A 50 15.28 -20.48 -5.46
CA VAL A 50 14.81 -20.65 -4.08
C VAL A 50 14.44 -19.28 -3.52
N ASN A 51 13.37 -19.22 -2.71
CA ASN A 51 12.81 -18.08 -1.95
C ASN A 51 11.71 -17.18 -2.54
N THR A 52 11.30 -17.27 -3.80
CA THR A 52 10.06 -16.56 -4.20
C THR A 52 8.84 -17.41 -3.87
N ASN A 53 7.96 -16.91 -2.98
CA ASN A 53 6.71 -17.55 -2.59
C ASN A 53 5.90 -17.88 -3.86
N VAL A 54 5.60 -19.17 -4.07
CA VAL A 54 4.83 -19.67 -5.24
C VAL A 54 3.52 -18.91 -5.41
N GLU A 55 2.91 -18.50 -4.30
CA GLU A 55 1.69 -17.69 -4.27
C GLU A 55 1.86 -16.36 -5.02
N ASN A 56 2.99 -15.67 -4.87
CA ASN A 56 3.24 -14.38 -5.55
C ASN A 56 3.34 -14.58 -7.07
N LYS A 57 4.05 -15.63 -7.52
CA LYS A 57 4.20 -15.92 -8.97
C LYS A 57 2.89 -16.28 -9.64
N ILE A 58 2.04 -17.06 -8.96
CA ILE A 58 0.71 -17.37 -9.47
C ILE A 58 -0.04 -16.06 -9.68
N ASN A 59 -0.06 -15.17 -8.69
CA ASN A 59 -0.76 -13.90 -8.82
C ASN A 59 -0.20 -12.99 -9.90
N GLU A 60 1.12 -12.95 -10.13
CA GLU A 60 1.72 -12.23 -11.26
C GLU A 60 1.22 -12.76 -12.62
N ILE A 61 1.07 -14.08 -12.76
CA ILE A 61 0.52 -14.71 -13.98
C ILE A 61 -0.96 -14.32 -14.17
N ILE A 62 -1.76 -14.41 -13.11
CA ILE A 62 -3.18 -14.04 -13.16
C ILE A 62 -3.32 -12.54 -13.49
N GLU A 63 -2.54 -11.70 -12.83
CA GLU A 63 -2.50 -10.25 -13.10
C GLU A 63 -2.17 -9.97 -14.57
N GLY A 64 -1.21 -10.68 -15.16
CA GLY A 64 -0.89 -10.57 -16.59
C GLY A 64 -2.08 -10.93 -17.49
N MET A 65 -2.75 -12.05 -17.21
CA MET A 65 -3.94 -12.47 -17.96
C MET A 65 -5.11 -11.49 -17.83
N VAL A 66 -5.33 -10.95 -16.62
CA VAL A 66 -6.37 -9.95 -16.37
C VAL A 66 -6.06 -8.65 -17.13
N LYS A 67 -4.80 -8.19 -17.12
CA LYS A 67 -4.35 -7.03 -17.92
C LYS A 67 -4.62 -7.24 -19.41
N ASP A 68 -4.29 -8.42 -19.96
CA ASP A 68 -4.58 -8.75 -21.36
C ASP A 68 -6.08 -8.71 -21.67
N ASN A 69 -6.92 -9.18 -20.73
CA ASN A 69 -8.37 -9.12 -20.88
C ASN A 69 -8.91 -7.69 -20.80
N VAL A 70 -8.37 -6.84 -19.92
CA VAL A 70 -8.71 -5.41 -19.84
C VAL A 70 -8.33 -4.70 -21.15
N LEU A 71 -7.18 -5.03 -21.75
CA LEU A 71 -6.75 -4.44 -23.01
C LEU A 71 -7.69 -4.77 -24.18
N LYS A 72 -8.33 -5.95 -24.16
CA LYS A 72 -9.31 -6.40 -25.18
C LYS A 72 -10.68 -5.74 -25.04
N LEU A 73 -10.98 -5.07 -23.91
CA LEU A 73 -12.26 -4.40 -23.72
C LEU A 73 -12.43 -3.22 -24.71
N MET A 74 -13.62 -3.12 -25.30
CA MET A 74 -14.01 -2.03 -26.20
C MET A 74 -14.52 -0.82 -25.39
N ILE A 75 -13.66 -0.25 -24.55
CA ILE A 75 -13.95 0.92 -23.70
C ILE A 75 -13.00 2.08 -24.00
N PRO A 76 -13.38 3.34 -23.69
CA PRO A 76 -12.52 4.50 -23.83
C PRO A 76 -11.15 4.34 -23.16
N ALA A 77 -10.11 4.86 -23.81
CA ALA A 77 -8.72 4.75 -23.33
C ALA A 77 -8.50 5.27 -21.89
N PRO A 78 -9.12 6.38 -21.44
CA PRO A 78 -8.98 6.84 -20.05
C PRO A 78 -9.53 5.82 -19.04
N LEU A 79 -10.67 5.18 -19.33
CA LEU A 79 -11.25 4.15 -18.47
C LEU A 79 -10.38 2.89 -18.45
N LYS A 80 -9.86 2.49 -19.62
CA LYS A 80 -8.92 1.37 -19.72
C LYS A 80 -7.65 1.63 -18.89
N LYS A 81 -7.06 2.82 -19.00
CA LYS A 81 -5.91 3.22 -18.17
C LYS A 81 -6.25 3.13 -16.68
N ARG A 82 -7.44 3.60 -16.28
CA ARG A 82 -7.90 3.51 -14.90
C ARG A 82 -8.08 2.06 -14.43
N MET A 83 -8.69 1.18 -15.22
CA MET A 83 -8.82 -0.25 -14.89
C MET A 83 -7.46 -0.93 -14.74
N MET A 84 -6.48 -0.60 -15.60
CA MET A 84 -5.13 -1.16 -15.51
C MET A 84 -4.46 -0.86 -14.16
N LEU A 85 -4.71 0.32 -13.57
CA LEU A 85 -4.21 0.68 -12.25
C LEU A 85 -4.91 -0.08 -11.11
N LEU A 86 -6.13 -0.57 -11.35
CA LEU A 86 -6.94 -1.31 -10.37
C LEU A 86 -6.69 -2.83 -10.38
N VAL A 87 -5.99 -3.37 -11.40
CA VAL A 87 -5.76 -4.82 -11.52
C VAL A 87 -5.01 -5.35 -10.31
N ARG A 88 -3.86 -4.74 -10.01
CA ARG A 88 -2.96 -5.19 -8.95
C ARG A 88 -3.59 -5.10 -7.56
N PRO A 89 -4.28 -4.01 -7.16
CA PRO A 89 -5.02 -3.94 -5.88
C PRO A 89 -5.98 -5.09 -5.64
N ILE A 90 -6.78 -5.44 -6.66
CA ILE A 90 -7.76 -6.53 -6.54
C ILE A 90 -7.04 -7.88 -6.40
N GLY A 91 -5.95 -8.08 -7.13
CA GLY A 91 -5.09 -9.26 -6.96
C GLY A 91 -4.43 -9.33 -5.57
N THR A 92 -3.96 -8.19 -5.06
CA THR A 92 -3.38 -8.07 -3.71
C THR A 92 -4.43 -8.34 -2.62
N GLU A 93 -5.66 -7.87 -2.80
CA GLU A 93 -6.78 -8.17 -1.91
C GLU A 93 -7.04 -9.68 -1.81
N LEU A 94 -7.09 -10.35 -2.97
CA LEU A 94 -7.22 -11.80 -3.05
C LEU A 94 -6.09 -12.51 -2.29
N LEU A 95 -4.85 -12.07 -2.53
CA LEU A 95 -3.66 -12.59 -1.85
C LEU A 95 -3.71 -12.40 -0.34
N ASN A 96 -4.13 -11.23 0.13
CA ASN A 96 -4.21 -10.92 1.56
C ASN A 96 -5.26 -11.81 2.24
N TRP A 97 -6.42 -12.00 1.61
CA TRP A 97 -7.43 -12.93 2.09
C TRP A 97 -6.86 -14.35 2.21
N GLN A 98 -6.14 -14.83 1.20
CA GLN A 98 -5.54 -16.16 1.23
C GLN A 98 -4.51 -16.33 2.33
N LYS A 99 -3.59 -15.35 2.44
CA LYS A 99 -2.58 -15.35 3.47
C LYS A 99 -3.28 -15.41 4.83
N PHE A 100 -4.22 -14.51 5.11
CA PHE A 100 -4.96 -14.47 6.38
C PHE A 100 -5.54 -15.82 6.79
N HIS A 101 -6.11 -16.56 5.83
CA HIS A 101 -6.72 -17.86 6.06
C HIS A 101 -5.77 -19.06 5.90
N LYS A 102 -4.47 -18.84 5.66
CA LYS A 102 -3.51 -19.91 5.38
C LYS A 102 -3.48 -21.01 6.44
N GLY A 103 -3.69 -20.66 7.72
CA GLY A 103 -3.78 -21.63 8.81
C GLY A 103 -4.95 -22.60 8.68
N ILE A 104 -6.12 -22.09 8.29
CA ILE A 104 -7.37 -22.86 8.10
C ILE A 104 -7.33 -23.63 6.77
N LEU A 105 -6.79 -22.99 5.73
CA LEU A 105 -6.73 -23.52 4.38
C LEU A 105 -5.59 -24.53 4.15
N LYS A 106 -4.71 -24.73 5.13
CA LYS A 106 -3.57 -25.64 5.02
C LYS A 106 -4.08 -27.06 4.76
N HIS A 107 -4.01 -27.51 3.52
CA HIS A 107 -4.17 -28.91 3.17
C HIS A 107 -2.82 -29.63 3.31
N SER A 108 -2.87 -30.95 3.48
CA SER A 108 -1.70 -31.84 3.35
C SER A 108 -0.83 -31.59 2.11
N CYS A 109 -1.40 -31.04 1.04
CA CYS A 109 -0.66 -30.41 -0.05
C CYS A 109 -0.62 -28.88 0.18
N ASN A 110 0.58 -28.29 0.26
CA ASN A 110 0.84 -26.85 0.41
C ASN A 110 0.34 -25.99 -0.78
N THR A 111 -0.84 -26.29 -1.32
CA THR A 111 -1.33 -25.76 -2.59
C THR A 111 -2.59 -24.92 -2.41
N PHE A 112 -2.59 -23.81 -3.14
CA PHE A 112 -3.70 -22.90 -3.39
C PHE A 112 -4.99 -23.67 -3.72
N TYR A 113 -6.02 -23.53 -2.89
CA TYR A 113 -7.32 -24.16 -3.13
C TYR A 113 -8.17 -23.23 -4.01
N ILE A 114 -7.91 -23.28 -5.32
CA ILE A 114 -8.58 -22.46 -6.34
C ILE A 114 -10.12 -22.52 -6.21
N PRO A 115 -10.77 -23.67 -5.94
CA PRO A 115 -12.23 -23.72 -5.91
C PRO A 115 -12.89 -22.83 -4.84
N LEU A 116 -12.21 -22.50 -3.74
CA LEU A 116 -12.79 -21.62 -2.71
C LEU A 116 -12.87 -20.16 -3.17
N LEU A 117 -12.07 -19.79 -4.18
CA LEU A 117 -12.07 -18.43 -4.70
C LEU A 117 -13.39 -18.06 -5.41
N HIS A 118 -14.11 -19.06 -5.92
CA HIS A 118 -15.44 -18.89 -6.52
C HIS A 118 -16.51 -18.49 -5.51
N HIS A 119 -16.23 -18.69 -4.22
CA HIS A 119 -17.13 -18.36 -3.13
C HIS A 119 -16.80 -17.02 -2.48
N LEU A 120 -15.81 -16.27 -2.98
CA LEU A 120 -15.53 -14.94 -2.47
C LEU A 120 -16.70 -14.00 -2.72
N CYS A 121 -17.13 -13.33 -1.66
CA CYS A 121 -18.13 -12.28 -1.73
C CYS A 121 -17.40 -10.94 -1.92
N TRP A 122 -17.57 -10.31 -3.08
CA TRP A 122 -16.92 -9.03 -3.38
C TRP A 122 -17.86 -7.86 -3.13
N GLN A 123 -17.32 -6.81 -2.52
CA GLN A 123 -17.98 -5.51 -2.38
C GLN A 123 -17.74 -4.66 -3.61
N SER A 124 -18.63 -3.69 -3.87
CA SER A 124 -18.51 -2.73 -4.97
C SER A 124 -17.25 -1.86 -4.91
N ALA A 125 -16.61 -1.78 -3.74
CA ALA A 125 -15.31 -1.13 -3.55
C ALA A 125 -14.12 -1.97 -4.05
N GLY A 126 -14.35 -3.18 -4.59
CA GLY A 126 -13.28 -4.10 -4.98
C GLY A 126 -12.56 -4.72 -3.78
N LEU A 127 -13.27 -4.89 -2.66
CA LEU A 127 -12.79 -5.60 -1.46
C LEU A 127 -13.52 -6.92 -1.33
N ILE A 128 -12.89 -7.90 -0.68
CA ILE A 128 -13.60 -9.10 -0.26
C ILE A 128 -14.36 -8.75 1.03
N ALA A 129 -15.63 -9.11 1.10
CA ALA A 129 -16.41 -9.12 2.34
C ALA A 129 -16.05 -10.39 3.11
N TYR A 130 -15.07 -10.31 4.02
CA TYR A 130 -14.51 -11.49 4.67
C TYR A 130 -15.56 -12.24 5.51
N GLY A 131 -16.43 -11.53 6.23
CA GLY A 131 -17.55 -12.10 6.97
C GLY A 131 -18.54 -12.86 6.06
N ASP A 132 -19.10 -12.19 5.06
CA ASP A 132 -20.03 -12.79 4.09
C ASP A 132 -19.41 -13.97 3.35
N THR A 133 -18.11 -13.86 3.02
CA THR A 133 -17.35 -14.95 2.40
C THR A 133 -17.25 -16.15 3.35
N ALA A 134 -16.88 -15.92 4.61
CA ALA A 134 -16.78 -16.98 5.61
C ALA A 134 -18.13 -17.67 5.84
N GLU A 135 -19.22 -16.91 5.91
CA GLU A 135 -20.57 -17.44 5.99
C GLU A 135 -20.88 -18.34 4.79
N ARG A 136 -20.59 -17.89 3.57
CA ARG A 136 -20.77 -18.71 2.36
C ARG A 136 -19.95 -19.99 2.38
N LEU A 137 -18.70 -19.93 2.85
CA LEU A 137 -17.80 -21.08 2.95
C LEU A 137 -18.25 -22.09 4.02
N VAL A 138 -18.85 -21.62 5.11
CA VAL A 138 -19.44 -22.48 6.15
C VAL A 138 -20.57 -23.36 5.62
N HIS A 139 -21.31 -22.90 4.62
CA HIS A 139 -22.36 -23.69 3.97
C HIS A 139 -21.84 -24.70 2.94
N LEU A 140 -20.56 -24.61 2.56
CA LEU A 140 -20.01 -25.44 1.50
C LEU A 140 -19.74 -26.86 2.00
N GLU A 141 -20.60 -27.82 1.66
CA GLU A 141 -20.48 -29.20 2.14
C GLU A 141 -19.21 -29.92 1.68
N SER A 142 -18.64 -29.50 0.54
CA SER A 142 -17.36 -30.03 0.06
C SER A 142 -16.17 -29.57 0.91
N LEU A 143 -16.35 -28.57 1.78
CA LEU A 143 -15.36 -28.16 2.76
C LEU A 143 -15.47 -29.04 4.01
N ASP A 144 -14.33 -29.54 4.48
CA ASP A 144 -14.27 -30.35 5.70
C ASP A 144 -14.92 -29.64 6.90
N VAL A 145 -15.58 -30.42 7.76
CA VAL A 145 -16.36 -29.89 8.88
C VAL A 145 -15.50 -29.14 9.88
N GLU A 146 -14.24 -29.55 10.08
CA GLU A 146 -13.29 -28.84 10.95
C GLU A 146 -12.97 -27.46 10.39
N LYS A 147 -12.72 -27.35 9.08
CA LYS A 147 -12.44 -26.07 8.42
C LYS A 147 -13.64 -25.14 8.47
N ARG A 148 -14.84 -25.67 8.22
CA ARG A 148 -16.09 -24.92 8.38
C ARG A 148 -16.23 -24.40 9.81
N TYR A 149 -15.97 -25.24 10.81
CA TYR A 149 -15.99 -24.82 12.22
C TYR A 149 -14.97 -23.71 12.51
N GLN A 150 -13.73 -23.84 12.00
CA GLN A 150 -12.69 -22.82 12.13
C GLN A 150 -13.08 -21.47 11.50
N PHE A 151 -13.67 -21.49 10.29
CA PHE A 151 -14.21 -20.27 9.67
C PHE A 151 -15.32 -19.66 10.53
N ALA A 152 -16.30 -20.46 10.96
CA ALA A 152 -17.39 -19.99 11.81
C ALA A 152 -16.86 -19.35 13.11
N CYS A 153 -15.88 -19.98 13.75
CA CYS A 153 -15.23 -19.47 14.95
C CYS A 153 -14.48 -18.16 14.69
N THR A 154 -13.67 -18.13 13.63
CA THR A 154 -12.84 -16.98 13.25
C THR A 154 -13.66 -15.72 13.00
N TYR A 155 -14.85 -15.88 12.43
CA TYR A 155 -15.76 -14.78 12.11
C TYR A 155 -16.92 -14.64 13.09
N CYS A 156 -16.89 -15.36 14.21
CA CYS A 156 -17.93 -15.30 15.24
C CYS A 156 -19.35 -15.54 14.69
N LEU A 157 -19.50 -16.49 13.76
CA LEU A 157 -20.78 -16.83 13.11
C LEU A 157 -21.64 -17.71 14.04
N VAL A 158 -22.18 -17.09 15.09
CA VAL A 158 -22.80 -17.73 16.27
C VAL A 158 -23.83 -18.80 15.91
N ASP A 159 -24.65 -18.55 14.89
CA ASP A 159 -25.75 -19.44 14.51
C ASP A 159 -25.29 -20.79 13.92
N TYR A 160 -24.06 -20.85 13.40
CA TYR A 160 -23.52 -22.06 12.76
C TYR A 160 -22.65 -22.89 13.72
N ILE A 161 -22.05 -22.22 14.71
CA ILE A 161 -21.03 -22.81 15.58
C ILE A 161 -21.53 -24.04 16.35
N PRO A 162 -22.70 -24.03 17.03
CA PRO A 162 -23.19 -25.21 17.74
C PRO A 162 -23.44 -26.41 16.83
N ASN A 163 -24.03 -26.16 15.65
CA ASN A 163 -24.36 -27.22 14.69
C ASN A 163 -23.10 -27.87 14.09
N LEU A 164 -22.06 -27.07 13.84
CA LEU A 164 -20.78 -27.57 13.36
C LEU A 164 -20.03 -28.31 14.45
N TRP A 165 -20.04 -27.79 15.68
CA TRP A 165 -19.44 -28.44 16.84
C TRP A 165 -19.97 -29.85 17.04
N GLU A 166 -21.28 -30.06 16.95
CA GLU A 166 -21.89 -31.39 17.09
C GLU A 166 -21.50 -32.37 15.98
N LYS A 167 -21.01 -31.88 14.84
CA LYS A 167 -20.52 -32.72 13.74
C LYS A 167 -19.02 -33.03 13.84
N LEU A 168 -18.27 -32.36 14.74
CA LEU A 168 -16.86 -32.65 14.96
C LEU A 168 -16.67 -33.96 15.70
N SER A 169 -15.57 -34.66 15.40
CA SER A 169 -15.11 -35.80 16.19
C SER A 169 -14.72 -35.37 17.61
N GLU A 170 -14.78 -36.30 18.55
CA GLU A 170 -14.39 -36.07 19.95
C GLU A 170 -12.93 -35.61 20.05
N GLU A 171 -12.01 -36.27 19.34
CA GLU A 171 -10.59 -35.89 19.27
C GLU A 171 -10.40 -34.43 18.84
N THR A 172 -11.11 -33.99 17.80
CA THR A 172 -11.03 -32.60 17.34
C THR A 172 -11.60 -31.62 18.35
N ARG A 173 -12.73 -31.96 19.01
CA ARG A 173 -13.31 -31.13 20.09
C ARG A 173 -12.36 -30.99 21.27
N GLU A 174 -11.74 -32.09 21.71
CA GLU A 174 -10.75 -32.10 22.79
C GLU A 174 -9.53 -31.24 22.43
N ARG A 175 -9.05 -31.36 21.20
CA ARG A 175 -7.93 -30.57 20.69
C ARG A 175 -8.25 -29.08 20.74
N PHE A 176 -9.42 -28.63 20.25
CA PHE A 176 -9.77 -27.21 20.32
C PHE A 176 -9.95 -26.72 21.75
N TYR A 177 -10.56 -27.53 22.62
CA TYR A 177 -10.76 -27.19 24.03
C TYR A 177 -9.44 -27.06 24.82
N GLY A 178 -8.46 -27.93 24.53
CA GLY A 178 -7.17 -27.95 25.24
C GLY A 178 -6.13 -26.92 24.79
N GLN A 179 -6.34 -26.23 23.65
CA GLN A 179 -5.31 -25.37 23.05
C GLN A 179 -5.27 -23.93 23.58
N LEU A 180 -6.16 -23.53 24.49
CA LEU A 180 -6.24 -22.14 24.94
C LEU A 180 -4.94 -21.68 25.63
N SER A 181 -4.15 -20.90 24.88
CA SER A 181 -2.87 -20.35 25.33
C SER A 181 -2.96 -18.82 25.38
N VAL A 182 -3.26 -18.28 26.57
CA VAL A 182 -3.40 -16.83 26.77
C VAL A 182 -2.02 -16.17 26.87
N SER A 183 -1.42 -15.75 25.77
CA SER A 183 -0.19 -14.94 25.82
C SER A 183 -0.51 -13.51 25.39
N PRO A 184 0.16 -12.48 25.97
CA PRO A 184 0.07 -11.11 25.46
C PRO A 184 0.44 -10.99 23.98
N TRP A 185 1.23 -11.94 23.48
CA TRP A 185 1.77 -11.97 22.12
C TRP A 185 1.16 -13.06 21.23
N ARG A 186 0.40 -14.00 21.80
CA ARG A 186 -0.24 -15.07 21.00
C ARG A 186 -1.66 -14.69 20.62
N GLN A 187 -2.06 -15.26 19.49
CA GLN A 187 -3.40 -15.19 18.94
C GLN A 187 -4.44 -15.71 19.94
N VAL A 188 -5.55 -14.98 20.06
CA VAL A 188 -6.79 -15.53 20.59
C VAL A 188 -7.23 -16.63 19.63
N GLN A 189 -7.19 -17.88 20.08
CA GLN A 189 -7.68 -19.03 19.32
C GLN A 189 -9.19 -19.07 19.50
N LEU A 190 -9.91 -18.57 18.51
CA LEU A 190 -11.36 -18.41 18.59
C LEU A 190 -12.06 -19.77 18.65
N GLU A 191 -11.47 -20.80 18.06
CA GLU A 191 -11.91 -22.19 18.17
C GLU A 191 -11.95 -22.67 19.61
N SER A 192 -10.92 -22.33 20.39
CA SER A 192 -10.87 -22.63 21.82
C SER A 192 -11.89 -21.82 22.59
N TYR A 193 -12.00 -20.51 22.33
CA TYR A 193 -13.04 -19.68 22.95
C TYR A 193 -14.43 -20.30 22.82
N TRP A 194 -14.81 -20.64 21.59
CA TRP A 194 -16.11 -21.25 21.30
C TRP A 194 -16.28 -22.63 21.93
N ALA A 195 -15.20 -23.43 22.06
CA ALA A 195 -15.26 -24.70 22.79
C ALA A 195 -15.60 -24.52 24.28
N TYR A 196 -15.12 -23.47 24.95
CA TYR A 196 -15.50 -23.16 26.33
C TYR A 196 -16.95 -22.65 26.43
N VAL A 197 -17.36 -21.78 25.49
CA VAL A 197 -18.75 -21.29 25.38
C VAL A 197 -19.74 -22.46 25.26
N LEU A 198 -19.49 -23.37 24.32
CA LEU A 198 -20.37 -24.51 24.04
C LEU A 198 -20.44 -25.53 25.19
N LYS A 199 -19.41 -25.60 26.05
CA LYS A 199 -19.44 -26.41 27.27
C LYS A 199 -20.09 -25.71 28.47
N GLY A 200 -20.50 -24.44 28.33
CA GLY A 200 -21.05 -23.64 29.42
C GLY A 200 -19.99 -23.21 30.44
N GLU A 201 -18.73 -23.15 30.04
CA GLU A 201 -17.58 -22.91 30.92
C GLU A 201 -16.90 -21.56 30.68
N GLU A 202 -17.65 -20.56 30.21
CA GLU A 202 -17.13 -19.22 29.88
C GLU A 202 -16.42 -18.55 31.07
N SER A 203 -16.91 -18.76 32.29
CA SER A 203 -16.29 -18.20 33.51
C SER A 203 -14.84 -18.67 33.73
N LYS A 204 -14.47 -19.84 33.20
CA LYS A 204 -13.07 -20.31 33.23
C LYS A 204 -12.17 -19.40 32.40
N LEU A 205 -12.67 -18.83 31.31
CA LEU A 205 -11.89 -17.94 30.43
C LEU A 205 -11.44 -16.69 31.18
N ASP A 206 -12.34 -16.06 31.94
CA ASP A 206 -12.00 -14.91 32.77
C ASP A 206 -10.96 -15.30 33.82
N SER A 207 -11.12 -16.45 34.48
CA SER A 207 -10.12 -16.93 35.45
C SER A 207 -8.72 -17.14 34.86
N ILE A 208 -8.64 -17.58 33.59
CA ILE A 208 -7.37 -17.79 32.89
C ILE A 208 -6.71 -16.46 32.57
N VAL A 209 -7.50 -15.46 32.19
CA VAL A 209 -7.04 -14.11 31.86
C VAL A 209 -6.63 -13.36 33.12
N SER A 210 -7.44 -13.37 34.19
CA SER A 210 -7.12 -12.70 35.46
C SER A 210 -5.87 -13.27 36.14
N ARG A 211 -5.49 -14.53 35.89
CA ARG A 211 -4.22 -15.09 36.37
C ARG A 211 -2.98 -14.51 35.68
N ARG A 212 -3.14 -13.93 34.49
CA ARG A 212 -2.01 -13.46 33.64
C ARG A 212 -1.95 -11.95 33.50
N PHE A 213 -3.07 -11.26 33.72
CA PHE A 213 -3.20 -9.81 33.56
C PHE A 213 -3.67 -9.17 34.86
N GLU A 214 -3.73 -7.84 34.87
CA GLU A 214 -4.17 -7.05 36.01
C GLU A 214 -5.62 -7.36 36.41
N GLU A 215 -5.93 -7.14 37.69
CA GLU A 215 -7.27 -7.33 38.23
C GLU A 215 -8.28 -6.45 37.47
N GLY A 216 -9.42 -7.03 37.08
CA GLY A 216 -10.44 -6.35 36.25
C GLY A 216 -10.25 -6.51 34.73
N PHE A 217 -9.25 -7.25 34.25
CA PHE A 217 -9.12 -7.55 32.82
C PHE A 217 -9.98 -8.76 32.42
N SER A 218 -11.08 -8.53 31.70
CA SER A 218 -11.98 -9.59 31.23
C SER A 218 -11.44 -10.33 30.00
N PHE A 219 -11.95 -11.55 29.75
CA PHE A 219 -11.65 -12.27 28.53
C PHE A 219 -12.18 -11.54 27.29
N ASN A 220 -13.35 -10.89 27.36
CA ASN A 220 -13.90 -10.17 26.22
C ASN A 220 -12.99 -9.00 25.80
N ARG A 221 -12.42 -8.27 26.77
CA ARG A 221 -11.39 -7.27 26.52
C ARG A 221 -10.15 -7.88 25.87
N TYR A 222 -9.62 -8.97 26.45
CA TYR A 222 -8.49 -9.69 25.87
C TYR A 222 -8.75 -10.10 24.41
N ALA A 223 -9.93 -10.67 24.15
CA ALA A 223 -10.35 -11.16 22.86
C ALA A 223 -10.47 -10.02 21.84
N PHE A 224 -11.19 -8.95 22.19
CA PHE A 224 -11.32 -7.74 21.36
C PHE A 224 -9.94 -7.19 20.96
N GLU A 225 -9.07 -6.93 21.94
CA GLU A 225 -7.74 -6.40 21.66
C GLU A 225 -6.95 -7.37 20.77
N GLY A 226 -7.00 -8.68 21.06
CA GLY A 226 -6.28 -9.70 20.31
C GLY A 226 -6.72 -9.84 18.84
N VAL A 227 -8.02 -9.85 18.57
CA VAL A 227 -8.55 -9.97 17.20
C VAL A 227 -8.41 -8.67 16.42
N ALA A 228 -8.55 -7.51 17.09
CA ALA A 228 -8.32 -6.21 16.47
C ALA A 228 -6.87 -6.05 16.00
N ARG A 229 -5.91 -6.49 16.81
CA ARG A 229 -4.47 -6.50 16.47
C ARG A 229 -4.11 -7.40 15.28
N LYS A 230 -5.01 -8.29 14.89
CA LYS A 230 -4.88 -9.15 13.70
C LYS A 230 -5.55 -8.58 12.47
N GLY A 231 -6.25 -7.46 12.60
CA GLY A 231 -7.05 -6.92 11.51
C GLY A 231 -8.34 -7.68 11.27
N ASN A 232 -8.79 -8.57 12.19
CA ASN A 232 -10.06 -9.27 12.04
C ASN A 232 -11.20 -8.36 12.51
N ARG A 233 -11.79 -7.66 11.55
CA ARG A 233 -12.84 -6.67 11.81
C ARG A 233 -14.12 -7.29 12.34
N THR A 234 -14.58 -8.38 11.74
CA THR A 234 -15.84 -9.05 12.13
C THR A 234 -15.77 -9.53 13.58
N ALA A 235 -14.68 -10.20 13.97
CA ALA A 235 -14.51 -10.63 15.35
C ALA A 235 -14.30 -9.44 16.31
N ALA A 236 -13.60 -8.38 15.88
CA ALA A 236 -13.44 -7.17 16.69
C ALA A 236 -14.80 -6.51 16.97
N GLU A 237 -15.66 -6.40 15.96
CA GLU A 237 -17.04 -5.92 16.11
C GLU A 237 -17.82 -6.78 17.12
N TYR A 238 -17.77 -8.11 16.99
CA TYR A 238 -18.43 -9.04 17.91
C TYR A 238 -17.99 -8.87 19.37
N PHE A 239 -16.68 -8.92 19.65
CA PHE A 239 -16.19 -8.79 21.02
C PHE A 239 -16.36 -7.37 21.56
N PHE A 240 -16.31 -6.35 20.71
CA PHE A 240 -16.58 -4.97 21.12
C PHE A 240 -17.98 -4.81 21.71
N GLN A 241 -19.00 -5.46 21.12
CA GLN A 241 -20.36 -5.42 21.66
C GLN A 241 -20.51 -6.10 23.02
N LYS A 242 -19.61 -7.02 23.37
CA LYS A 242 -19.59 -7.70 24.68
C LYS A 242 -18.85 -6.93 25.78
N LEU A 243 -18.15 -5.85 25.44
CA LEU A 243 -17.45 -5.02 26.41
C LEU A 243 -18.43 -4.15 27.20
N THR A 244 -18.15 -3.95 28.48
CA THR A 244 -18.79 -2.91 29.30
C THR A 244 -18.42 -1.51 28.79
N ASP A 245 -19.19 -0.48 29.14
CA ASP A 245 -18.90 0.89 28.69
C ASP A 245 -17.54 1.41 29.17
N GLU A 246 -17.10 0.97 30.35
CA GLU A 246 -15.77 1.29 30.87
C GLU A 246 -14.66 0.61 30.07
N GLU A 247 -14.82 -0.69 29.79
CA GLU A 247 -13.88 -1.43 28.94
C GLU A 247 -13.83 -0.86 27.53
N LYS A 248 -14.97 -0.52 26.92
CA LYS A 248 -15.02 0.09 25.59
C LYS A 248 -14.13 1.33 25.53
N ARG A 249 -14.29 2.25 26.49
CA ARG A 249 -13.48 3.49 26.53
C ARG A 249 -11.99 3.22 26.65
N ASN A 250 -11.59 2.28 27.51
CA ASN A 250 -10.18 1.96 27.75
C ASN A 250 -9.57 1.18 26.56
N SER A 251 -10.24 0.13 26.11
CA SER A 251 -9.76 -0.77 25.06
C SER A 251 -9.68 -0.10 23.69
N VAL A 252 -10.63 0.76 23.33
CA VAL A 252 -10.62 1.48 22.04
C VAL A 252 -9.36 2.31 21.90
N ARG A 253 -9.02 3.09 22.93
CA ARG A 253 -7.84 3.96 22.93
C ARG A 253 -6.54 3.16 22.92
N ASP A 254 -6.43 2.13 23.76
CA ASP A 254 -5.18 1.36 23.89
C ASP A 254 -4.94 0.45 22.69
N THR A 255 -5.99 -0.18 22.16
CA THR A 255 -5.91 -0.96 20.91
C THR A 255 -5.48 -0.08 19.75
N THR A 256 -6.02 1.13 19.63
CA THR A 256 -5.66 2.02 18.52
C THR A 256 -4.22 2.49 18.61
N LYS A 257 -3.76 2.91 19.80
CA LYS A 257 -2.33 3.24 20.03
C LYS A 257 -1.44 2.06 19.64
N PHE A 258 -1.85 0.85 19.96
CA PHE A 258 -1.11 -0.35 19.63
C PHE A 258 -1.08 -0.63 18.13
N ILE A 259 -2.23 -0.56 17.45
CA ILE A 259 -2.31 -0.75 15.99
C ILE A 259 -1.44 0.28 15.28
N LEU A 260 -1.54 1.55 15.64
CA LEU A 260 -0.71 2.62 15.07
C LEU A 260 0.79 2.35 15.31
N LYS A 261 1.18 1.91 16.51
CA LYS A 261 2.57 1.55 16.80
C LYS A 261 3.06 0.30 16.06
N ILE A 262 2.19 -0.66 15.78
CA ILE A 262 2.52 -1.95 15.14
C ILE A 262 2.37 -1.93 13.63
N GLY A 263 1.64 -0.97 13.06
CA GLY A 263 1.54 -0.75 11.62
C GLY A 263 2.88 -0.56 10.91
N ARG A 264 3.99 -0.50 11.66
CA ARG A 264 5.38 -0.57 11.18
C ARG A 264 5.63 -1.84 10.34
N PRO A 265 5.90 -1.74 9.04
CA PRO A 265 6.34 -2.84 8.18
C PRO A 265 7.73 -3.33 8.57
N ASN A 266 8.56 -2.48 9.20
CA ASN A 266 9.84 -2.88 9.81
C ASN A 266 9.71 -3.65 11.15
N ALA A 267 8.48 -4.01 11.57
CA ALA A 267 8.27 -4.98 12.64
C ALA A 267 8.56 -6.44 12.20
N THR A 268 9.34 -6.64 11.14
CA THR A 268 9.93 -7.93 10.69
C THR A 268 10.75 -8.67 11.75
N ARG A 269 10.85 -8.15 12.99
CA ARG A 269 11.42 -8.86 14.15
C ARG A 269 10.41 -9.38 15.16
N MET A 270 9.15 -8.98 15.08
CA MET A 270 8.10 -9.69 15.81
C MET A 270 7.59 -10.79 14.87
N ASN A 271 8.05 -12.02 15.09
CA ASN A 271 7.58 -13.28 14.49
C ASN A 271 6.08 -13.53 14.77
N CYS A 272 5.23 -12.57 14.45
CA CYS A 272 3.81 -12.80 14.33
C CYS A 272 3.61 -13.30 12.89
N ASP A 273 3.93 -14.57 12.63
CA ASP A 273 3.76 -15.28 11.35
C ASP A 273 2.30 -15.32 10.84
N ALA A 274 1.38 -14.63 11.52
CA ALA A 274 0.01 -14.51 11.11
C ALA A 274 -0.14 -13.29 10.19
N PRO A 275 -0.43 -13.49 8.91
CA PRO A 275 -0.94 -12.42 8.06
C PRO A 275 -2.11 -11.72 8.74
N LYS A 276 -2.10 -10.39 8.66
CA LYS A 276 -3.16 -9.54 9.20
C LYS A 276 -4.15 -9.29 8.07
N GLU A 277 -5.45 -9.40 8.34
CA GLU A 277 -6.51 -9.25 7.32
C GLU A 277 -6.40 -7.86 6.71
N LYS A 278 -6.73 -6.82 7.47
CA LYS A 278 -6.41 -5.40 7.20
C LYS A 278 -6.42 -4.62 8.51
N LEU A 279 -5.25 -4.24 9.00
CA LEU A 279 -5.17 -3.43 10.23
C LEU A 279 -5.90 -2.09 10.06
N SER A 280 -5.84 -1.51 8.87
CA SER A 280 -6.50 -0.24 8.57
C SER A 280 -8.03 -0.33 8.68
N ASP A 281 -8.66 -1.41 8.19
CA ASP A 281 -10.12 -1.58 8.32
C ASP A 281 -10.57 -1.64 9.78
N VAL A 282 -9.83 -2.38 10.62
CA VAL A 282 -10.09 -2.41 12.06
C VAL A 282 -9.82 -1.06 12.69
N MET A 283 -8.73 -0.39 12.32
CA MET A 283 -8.39 0.94 12.84
C MET A 283 -9.51 1.95 12.55
N PHE A 284 -10.00 2.00 11.30
CA PHE A 284 -11.09 2.90 10.91
C PHE A 284 -12.42 2.52 11.55
N TYR A 285 -12.70 1.23 11.74
CA TYR A 285 -13.83 0.80 12.57
C TYR A 285 -13.68 1.34 14.01
N ILE A 286 -12.53 1.15 14.66
CA ILE A 286 -12.33 1.62 16.04
C ILE A 286 -12.40 3.15 16.12
N PHE A 287 -11.86 3.89 15.14
CA PHE A 287 -12.01 5.34 15.02
C PHE A 287 -13.47 5.78 14.90
N SER A 288 -14.33 4.98 14.25
CA SER A 288 -15.77 5.26 14.19
C SER A 288 -16.49 5.09 15.53
N GLN A 289 -15.88 4.36 16.47
CA GLN A 289 -16.38 4.16 17.84
C GLN A 289 -15.86 5.23 18.82
N MET A 290 -14.94 6.09 18.40
CA MET A 290 -14.37 7.16 19.24
C MET A 290 -15.13 8.47 19.09
N ARG A 291 -15.05 9.32 20.13
CA ARG A 291 -15.41 10.74 20.00
C ARG A 291 -14.42 11.45 19.08
N ASP A 292 -14.88 12.50 18.40
CA ASP A 292 -14.07 13.23 17.44
C ASP A 292 -12.81 13.83 18.07
N GLU A 293 -12.89 14.30 19.32
CA GLU A 293 -11.74 14.86 20.04
C GLU A 293 -10.69 13.79 20.34
N GLU A 294 -11.10 12.60 20.77
CA GLU A 294 -10.21 11.49 21.08
C GLU A 294 -9.54 10.95 19.82
N ARG A 295 -10.31 10.85 18.73
CA ARG A 295 -9.80 10.47 17.42
C ARG A 295 -8.75 11.47 16.95
N LEU A 296 -9.07 12.76 16.97
CA LEU A 296 -8.14 13.82 16.56
C LEU A 296 -6.87 13.83 17.41
N GLU A 297 -7.00 13.67 18.74
CA GLU A 297 -5.85 13.57 19.65
C GLU A 297 -4.89 12.44 19.23
N LEU A 298 -5.43 11.27 18.88
CA LEU A 298 -4.62 10.13 18.43
C LEU A 298 -3.97 10.38 17.07
N MET A 299 -4.69 10.98 16.13
CA MET A 299 -4.14 11.35 14.83
C MET A 299 -2.98 12.34 14.97
N ILE A 300 -3.10 13.32 15.86
CA ILE A 300 -2.05 14.29 16.17
C ILE A 300 -0.86 13.62 16.87
N ARG A 301 -1.12 12.65 17.75
CA ARG A 301 -0.08 11.94 18.50
C ARG A 301 0.71 10.93 17.66
N PHE A 302 0.07 10.35 16.64
CA PHE A 302 0.66 9.36 15.73
C PHE A 302 0.43 9.75 14.27
N PRO A 303 0.95 10.92 13.84
CA PRO A 303 0.60 11.52 12.55
C PRO A 303 1.08 10.69 11.36
N ALA A 304 2.33 10.22 11.38
CA ALA A 304 2.86 9.39 10.31
C ALA A 304 2.13 8.04 10.24
N GLU A 305 2.01 7.35 11.38
CA GLU A 305 1.35 6.05 11.46
C GLU A 305 -0.13 6.12 11.02
N THR A 306 -0.81 7.23 11.35
CA THR A 306 -2.18 7.47 10.89
C THR A 306 -2.25 7.64 9.38
N LEU A 307 -1.34 8.42 8.78
CA LEU A 307 -1.31 8.64 7.33
C LEU A 307 -1.03 7.36 6.56
N VAL A 308 -0.15 6.50 7.08
CA VAL A 308 0.18 5.21 6.48
C VAL A 308 -1.08 4.34 6.30
N CYS A 309 -1.98 4.32 7.29
CA CYS A 309 -3.23 3.55 7.18
C CYS A 309 -4.15 3.99 6.03
N TYR A 310 -4.05 5.26 5.58
CA TYR A 310 -4.82 5.72 4.41
C TYR A 310 -4.21 5.30 3.08
N PHE A 311 -2.97 4.82 3.05
CA PHE A 311 -2.38 4.22 1.85
C PHE A 311 -2.88 2.79 1.59
N ASP A 312 -3.51 2.15 2.59
CA ASP A 312 -4.17 0.87 2.40
C ASP A 312 -5.42 1.00 1.56
N TRP A 313 -5.63 0.02 0.68
CA TRP A 313 -6.84 -0.06 -0.14
C TRP A 313 -8.07 -0.40 0.73
N PRO A 314 -9.17 0.36 0.63
CA PRO A 314 -9.50 1.41 -0.33
C PRO A 314 -9.51 2.85 0.26
N TRP A 315 -8.77 3.09 1.34
CA TRP A 315 -8.87 4.33 2.15
C TRP A 315 -8.22 5.56 1.51
N GLN A 316 -7.60 5.41 0.35
CA GLN A 316 -6.83 6.45 -0.32
C GLN A 316 -7.63 7.70 -0.66
N ASP A 317 -8.93 7.56 -0.95
CA ASP A 317 -9.78 8.71 -1.32
C ASP A 317 -9.99 9.68 -0.15
N ALA A 318 -9.78 9.22 1.08
CA ALA A 318 -9.83 10.04 2.29
C ALA A 318 -8.45 10.59 2.71
N LEU A 319 -7.35 10.12 2.10
CA LEU A 319 -5.98 10.48 2.48
C LEU A 319 -5.78 12.00 2.43
N LEU A 320 -6.11 12.64 1.31
CA LEU A 320 -5.78 14.06 1.08
C LEU A 320 -6.53 14.99 2.04
N ASP A 321 -7.75 14.63 2.40
CA ASP A 321 -8.60 15.44 3.30
C ASP A 321 -8.03 15.41 4.73
N HIS A 322 -7.50 14.27 5.19
CA HIS A 322 -6.90 14.15 6.51
C HIS A 322 -5.43 14.59 6.54
N ALA A 323 -4.69 14.43 5.43
CA ALA A 323 -3.31 14.89 5.33
C ALA A 323 -3.19 16.39 5.59
N ALA A 324 -4.13 17.19 5.09
CA ALA A 324 -4.17 18.63 5.33
C ALA A 324 -4.12 19.01 6.83
N ILE A 325 -4.74 18.21 7.68
CA ILE A 325 -4.75 18.41 9.15
C ILE A 325 -3.46 17.86 9.77
N ILE A 326 -3.03 16.67 9.33
CA ILE A 326 -1.94 15.93 9.98
C ILE A 326 -0.56 16.56 9.70
N TRP A 327 -0.39 17.27 8.58
CA TRP A 327 0.89 17.84 8.17
C TRP A 327 1.55 18.72 9.22
N GLU A 328 0.77 19.50 9.98
CA GLU A 328 1.29 20.43 10.99
C GLU A 328 1.93 19.71 12.19
N PHE A 329 1.62 18.44 12.39
CA PHE A 329 2.05 17.66 13.56
C PHE A 329 3.22 16.72 13.25
N LEU A 330 3.66 16.64 11.99
CA LEU A 330 4.77 15.80 11.59
C LEU A 330 6.12 16.40 11.99
N THR A 331 6.88 15.63 12.77
CA THR A 331 8.30 15.90 13.03
C THR A 331 9.17 15.37 11.89
N GLY A 332 10.42 15.85 11.75
CA GLY A 332 11.32 15.38 10.69
C GLY A 332 11.56 13.87 10.70
N ILE A 333 11.68 13.26 11.89
CA ILE A 333 11.78 11.80 12.03
C ILE A 333 10.51 11.10 11.52
N GLN A 334 9.34 11.69 11.75
CA GLN A 334 8.07 11.14 11.26
C GLN A 334 7.88 11.35 9.76
N CYS A 335 8.31 12.48 9.19
CA CYS A 335 8.37 12.68 7.74
C CYS A 335 9.22 11.60 7.08
N PHE A 336 10.44 11.40 7.60
CA PHE A 336 11.35 10.36 7.13
C PHE A 336 10.69 8.97 7.16
N ARG A 337 10.04 8.62 8.28
CA ARG A 337 9.30 7.36 8.40
C ARG A 337 8.19 7.29 7.36
N LEU A 338 7.36 8.31 7.23
CA LEU A 338 6.26 8.33 6.28
C LEU A 338 6.73 8.11 4.83
N VAL A 339 7.87 8.70 4.43
CA VAL A 339 8.47 8.45 3.10
C VAL A 339 8.87 6.99 2.95
N ASN A 340 9.53 6.41 3.96
CA ASN A 340 9.88 4.98 3.95
C ASN A 340 8.65 4.07 3.82
N GLU A 341 7.60 4.40 4.54
CA GLU A 341 6.35 3.64 4.56
C GLU A 341 5.64 3.72 3.21
N ILE A 342 5.58 4.92 2.60
CA ILE A 342 5.07 5.08 1.23
C ILE A 342 5.90 4.25 0.24
N ASN A 343 7.23 4.24 0.39
CA ASN A 343 8.12 3.44 -0.46
C ASN A 343 7.82 1.93 -0.36
N GLN A 344 7.65 1.44 0.87
CA GLN A 344 7.32 0.05 1.15
C GLN A 344 5.91 -0.29 0.64
N HIS A 345 4.93 0.59 0.84
CA HIS A 345 3.58 0.39 0.31
C HIS A 345 3.57 0.29 -1.23
N ILE A 346 4.32 1.13 -1.94
CA ILE A 346 4.41 1.04 -3.41
C ILE A 346 4.97 -0.32 -3.85
N GLU A 347 5.90 -0.89 -3.08
CA GLU A 347 6.51 -2.19 -3.35
C GLU A 347 5.59 -3.36 -3.00
N ASP A 348 5.11 -3.41 -1.76
CA ASP A 348 4.39 -4.52 -1.17
C ASP A 348 2.97 -4.64 -1.71
N SER A 349 2.24 -3.52 -1.74
CA SER A 349 0.87 -3.52 -2.23
C SER A 349 0.84 -3.63 -3.75
N GLY A 350 1.93 -3.19 -4.40
CA GLY A 350 1.95 -3.00 -5.84
C GLY A 350 0.98 -1.95 -6.35
N TYR A 351 0.28 -1.29 -5.43
CA TYR A 351 -0.72 -0.30 -5.74
C TYR A 351 -0.06 1.05 -5.77
N TYR A 352 0.32 1.40 -6.99
CA TYR A 352 0.79 2.72 -7.29
C TYR A 352 -0.39 3.56 -7.83
N LEU A 353 -0.78 4.58 -7.07
CA LEU A 353 -1.73 5.61 -7.52
C LEU A 353 -0.95 6.89 -7.85
N PRO A 354 -0.51 7.05 -9.13
CA PRO A 354 0.20 8.25 -9.57
C PRO A 354 -0.51 9.53 -9.11
N ASP A 355 -1.81 9.65 -9.43
CA ASP A 355 -2.60 10.85 -9.17
C ASP A 355 -2.68 11.19 -7.67
N LEU A 356 -2.76 10.17 -6.81
CA LEU A 356 -2.81 10.35 -5.37
C LEU A 356 -1.44 10.81 -4.85
N LEU A 357 -0.37 10.12 -5.26
CA LEU A 357 0.99 10.47 -4.84
C LEU A 357 1.35 11.89 -5.29
N GLN A 358 1.01 12.25 -6.53
CA GLN A 358 1.17 13.60 -7.07
C GLN A 358 0.44 14.64 -6.22
N GLN A 359 -0.86 14.44 -5.95
CA GLN A 359 -1.63 15.39 -5.16
C GLN A 359 -1.17 15.46 -3.71
N PHE A 360 -0.79 14.33 -3.12
CA PHE A 360 -0.24 14.25 -1.78
C PHE A 360 1.05 15.07 -1.67
N PHE A 361 1.94 14.92 -2.63
CA PHE A 361 3.22 15.65 -2.68
C PHE A 361 3.05 17.15 -3.01
N LEU A 362 2.11 17.49 -3.88
CA LEU A 362 1.79 18.90 -4.18
C LEU A 362 1.20 19.62 -2.97
N ARG A 363 0.43 18.92 -2.12
CA ARG A 363 -0.17 19.47 -0.90
C ARG A 363 0.73 19.35 0.33
N SER A 364 1.86 18.65 0.24
CA SER A 364 2.75 18.49 1.38
C SER A 364 3.48 19.80 1.70
N PRO A 365 3.79 20.10 2.99
CA PRO A 365 4.62 21.24 3.36
C PRO A 365 6.03 21.14 2.77
N ASP A 366 6.69 22.28 2.59
CA ASP A 366 8.06 22.34 2.06
C ASP A 366 9.04 21.51 2.91
N ARG A 367 8.87 21.54 4.24
CA ARG A 367 9.66 20.74 5.17
C ARG A 367 9.60 19.23 4.85
N PHE A 368 8.42 18.70 4.51
CA PHE A 368 8.28 17.30 4.12
C PHE A 368 9.02 17.01 2.81
N ARG A 369 8.97 17.93 1.84
CA ARG A 369 9.66 17.75 0.55
C ARG A 369 11.17 17.77 0.70
N THR A 370 11.71 18.61 1.59
CA THR A 370 13.14 18.60 1.96
C THR A 370 13.51 17.29 2.68
N ASP A 371 12.69 16.81 3.62
CA ASP A 371 12.92 15.53 4.30
C ASP A 371 12.87 14.35 3.31
N PHE A 372 11.98 14.40 2.32
CA PHE A 372 11.92 13.44 1.20
C PHE A 372 13.21 13.43 0.38
N VAL A 373 13.75 14.60 0.04
CA VAL A 373 15.04 14.71 -0.68
C VAL A 373 16.15 14.09 0.14
N CYS A 374 16.21 14.37 1.44
CA CYS A 374 17.19 13.75 2.34
C CYS A 374 17.04 12.22 2.39
N TYR A 375 15.82 11.68 2.46
CA TYR A 375 15.55 10.24 2.40
C TYR A 375 16.12 9.61 1.11
N GLU A 376 15.78 10.19 -0.04
CA GLU A 376 16.21 9.70 -1.36
C GLU A 376 17.74 9.79 -1.52
N CYS A 377 18.37 10.83 -0.95
CA CYS A 377 19.81 11.06 -1.05
C CYS A 377 20.63 10.15 -0.14
N GLU A 378 20.23 10.00 1.12
CA GLU A 378 21.10 9.47 2.17
C GLU A 378 20.81 8.00 2.44
N ILE A 379 19.54 7.59 2.54
CA ILE A 379 19.19 6.33 3.22
C ILE A 379 18.85 5.20 2.26
N SER A 380 18.25 5.51 1.10
CA SER A 380 18.02 4.52 0.04
C SER A 380 19.30 3.75 -0.35
N GLY A 381 20.45 4.44 -0.29
CA GLY A 381 21.76 3.85 -0.60
C GLY A 381 22.33 2.91 0.47
N PHE A 382 22.05 3.12 1.76
CA PHE A 382 22.69 2.33 2.83
C PHE A 382 22.08 0.94 3.02
N TYR A 383 20.78 0.79 2.75
CA TYR A 383 20.07 -0.46 2.98
C TYR A 383 19.78 -1.24 1.69
N GLY A 384 20.23 -0.73 0.54
CA GLY A 384 19.93 -1.31 -0.77
C GLY A 384 18.45 -1.22 -1.15
N ASP A 385 17.67 -0.39 -0.46
CA ASP A 385 16.25 -0.17 -0.74
C ASP A 385 16.13 0.81 -1.92
N PRO A 386 15.53 0.41 -3.06
CA PRO A 386 15.20 1.34 -4.11
C PRO A 386 14.16 2.34 -3.58
N GLY A 387 14.63 3.56 -3.30
CA GLY A 387 13.79 4.70 -2.95
C GLY A 387 12.67 4.94 -3.98
N ILE A 388 11.71 5.80 -3.62
CA ILE A 388 10.47 6.02 -4.38
C ILE A 388 10.81 6.41 -5.81
N LEU A 389 11.79 7.30 -6.00
CA LEU A 389 12.16 7.77 -7.34
C LEU A 389 12.67 6.64 -8.22
N SER A 390 13.47 5.71 -7.68
CA SER A 390 13.95 4.53 -8.41
C SER A 390 12.79 3.74 -9.00
N LYS A 391 11.75 3.49 -8.19
CA LYS A 391 10.53 2.77 -8.60
C LYS A 391 9.76 3.55 -9.68
N LEU A 392 9.68 4.87 -9.56
CA LEU A 392 9.04 5.71 -10.58
C LEU A 392 9.79 5.68 -11.92
N PHE A 393 11.12 5.68 -11.90
CA PHE A 393 11.93 5.57 -13.11
C PHE A 393 11.79 4.21 -13.77
N GLU A 394 11.75 3.13 -12.98
CA GLU A 394 11.50 1.77 -13.49
C GLU A 394 10.12 1.65 -14.13
N ALA A 395 9.11 2.33 -13.57
CA ALA A 395 7.76 2.41 -14.13
C ALA A 395 7.62 3.41 -15.30
N GLU A 396 8.68 4.17 -15.62
CA GLU A 396 8.69 5.26 -16.60
C GLU A 396 7.60 6.32 -16.38
N ASP A 397 7.21 6.58 -15.13
CA ASP A 397 6.17 7.55 -14.80
C ASP A 397 6.71 9.00 -14.84
N LYS A 398 6.85 9.50 -16.07
CA LYS A 398 7.29 10.88 -16.36
C LYS A 398 6.43 11.94 -15.68
N GLU A 399 5.13 11.69 -15.56
CA GLU A 399 4.18 12.68 -15.04
C GLU A 399 4.42 12.87 -13.54
N THR A 400 4.44 11.78 -12.78
CA THR A 400 4.68 11.85 -11.34
C THR A 400 6.10 12.30 -11.00
N ILE A 401 7.11 11.84 -11.76
CA ILE A 401 8.48 12.35 -11.62
C ILE A 401 8.50 13.87 -11.84
N GLY A 402 7.84 14.35 -12.91
CA GLY A 402 7.77 15.77 -13.24
C GLY A 402 7.07 16.62 -12.17
N VAL A 403 6.02 16.08 -11.53
CA VAL A 403 5.31 16.74 -10.42
C VAL A 403 6.19 16.79 -9.17
N ILE A 404 6.80 15.68 -8.77
CA ILE A 404 7.68 15.62 -7.58
C ILE A 404 8.85 16.59 -7.74
N PHE A 405 9.56 16.52 -8.87
CA PHE A 405 10.64 17.49 -9.15
C PHE A 405 10.11 18.93 -9.26
N GLY A 406 8.91 19.14 -9.79
CA GLY A 406 8.30 20.46 -9.87
C GLY A 406 8.03 21.09 -8.50
N ALA A 407 7.73 20.27 -7.49
CA ALA A 407 7.36 20.68 -6.15
C ALA A 407 8.57 20.86 -5.19
N ILE A 408 9.73 20.34 -5.56
CA ILE A 408 10.98 20.47 -4.79
C ILE A 408 11.69 21.77 -5.17
N ASP A 409 12.35 22.41 -4.19
CA ASP A 409 13.18 23.59 -4.43
C ASP A 409 14.30 23.35 -5.45
N VAL A 410 14.76 24.40 -6.13
CA VAL A 410 15.87 24.33 -7.10
C VAL A 410 17.13 23.73 -6.48
N GLU A 411 17.53 24.15 -5.28
CA GLU A 411 18.78 23.67 -4.68
C GLU A 411 18.66 22.21 -4.24
N ASP A 412 17.53 21.84 -3.64
CA ASP A 412 17.25 20.46 -3.25
C ASP A 412 17.20 19.51 -4.45
N ARG A 413 16.64 19.95 -5.59
CA ARG A 413 16.68 19.17 -6.85
C ARG A 413 18.11 18.95 -7.36
N ARG A 414 18.95 20.00 -7.34
CA ARG A 414 20.35 19.88 -7.77
C ARG A 414 21.11 18.93 -6.86
N LYS A 415 20.91 19.05 -5.55
CA LYS A 415 21.46 18.13 -4.55
C LYS A 415 21.06 16.69 -4.87
N LEU A 416 19.76 16.45 -5.10
CA LEU A 416 19.19 15.14 -5.41
C LEU A 416 19.84 14.51 -6.65
N VAL A 417 19.89 15.23 -7.78
CA VAL A 417 20.48 14.73 -9.05
C VAL A 417 21.98 14.50 -8.95
N SER A 418 22.67 15.21 -8.04
CA SER A 418 24.11 15.08 -7.85
C SER A 418 24.50 13.92 -6.92
N THR A 419 23.54 13.16 -6.40
CA THR A 419 23.84 12.01 -5.53
C THR A 419 24.35 10.79 -6.29
N TYR A 420 25.09 9.94 -5.57
CA TYR A 420 25.54 8.65 -6.10
C TYR A 420 24.36 7.76 -6.51
N ARG A 421 23.24 7.83 -5.78
CA ARG A 421 22.04 7.06 -6.13
C ARG A 421 21.45 7.49 -7.47
N PHE A 422 21.35 8.79 -7.72
CA PHE A 422 20.89 9.30 -9.01
C PHE A 422 21.83 8.95 -10.16
N TYR A 423 23.13 8.90 -9.88
CA TYR A 423 24.10 8.35 -10.83
C TYR A 423 23.77 6.90 -11.22
N GLU A 424 23.47 6.02 -10.26
CA GLU A 424 23.08 4.62 -10.54
C GLU A 424 21.79 4.55 -11.37
N ILE A 425 20.80 5.38 -11.04
CA ILE A 425 19.54 5.47 -11.79
C ILE A 425 19.82 5.91 -13.22
N PHE A 426 20.63 6.95 -13.43
CA PHE A 426 20.96 7.45 -14.77
C PHE A 426 21.77 6.43 -15.56
N GLU A 427 22.72 5.72 -14.95
CA GLU A 427 23.43 4.62 -15.60
C GLU A 427 22.44 3.57 -16.14
N GLY A 428 21.51 3.10 -15.30
CA GLY A 428 20.50 2.13 -15.71
C GLY A 428 19.55 2.65 -16.80
N LEU A 429 19.22 3.95 -16.80
CA LEU A 429 18.42 4.57 -17.86
C LEU A 429 19.19 4.71 -19.17
N ILE A 430 20.49 5.01 -19.13
CA ILE A 430 21.37 5.09 -20.30
C ILE A 430 21.48 3.73 -20.98
N GLU A 431 21.70 2.68 -20.19
CA GLU A 431 21.76 1.30 -20.69
C GLU A 431 20.45 0.89 -21.39
N LYS A 432 19.31 1.37 -20.88
CA LYS A 432 17.97 1.15 -21.47
C LYS A 432 17.60 2.17 -22.56
N ASN A 433 18.50 3.07 -22.93
CA ASN A 433 18.29 4.15 -23.91
C ASN A 433 17.09 5.07 -23.58
N LYS A 434 16.86 5.37 -22.29
CA LYS A 434 15.72 6.16 -21.77
C LYS A 434 16.09 7.62 -21.50
N TRP A 435 16.75 8.26 -22.47
CA TRP A 435 17.27 9.64 -22.35
C TRP A 435 16.22 10.69 -21.97
N GLN A 436 14.97 10.51 -22.39
CA GLN A 436 13.90 11.45 -22.09
C GLN A 436 13.61 11.63 -20.58
N LEU A 437 13.86 10.60 -19.76
CA LEU A 437 13.68 10.68 -18.31
C LEU A 437 14.83 11.46 -17.65
N ILE A 438 16.05 11.22 -18.15
CA ILE A 438 17.25 11.96 -17.73
C ILE A 438 17.09 13.44 -18.07
N GLU A 439 16.65 13.73 -19.30
CA GLU A 439 16.39 15.09 -19.77
C GLU A 439 15.38 15.82 -18.87
N LEU A 440 14.26 15.16 -18.55
CA LEU A 440 13.22 15.72 -17.68
C LEU A 440 13.80 16.17 -16.34
N CYS A 441 14.60 15.32 -15.69
CA CYS A 441 15.19 15.64 -14.38
C CYS A 441 16.20 16.77 -14.46
N LEU A 442 17.08 16.76 -15.47
CA LEU A 442 18.10 17.80 -15.66
C LEU A 442 17.47 19.15 -15.98
N GLN A 443 16.42 19.17 -16.81
CA GLN A 443 15.65 20.38 -17.10
C GLN A 443 14.98 20.92 -15.83
N LYS A 444 14.34 20.05 -15.04
CA LYS A 444 13.66 20.46 -13.79
C LYS A 444 14.63 20.93 -12.72
N ALA A 445 15.83 20.35 -12.63
CA ALA A 445 16.86 20.77 -11.69
C ALA A 445 17.57 22.08 -12.10
N SER A 446 17.22 22.67 -13.26
CA SER A 446 17.72 23.98 -13.70
C SER A 446 19.26 24.07 -13.68
N PHE A 447 19.93 23.03 -14.17
CA PHE A 447 21.40 23.04 -14.28
C PHE A 447 21.84 23.99 -15.40
N THR A 448 22.60 25.01 -15.04
CA THR A 448 23.28 25.96 -15.94
C THR A 448 24.79 25.71 -15.95
N GLY A 449 25.51 26.18 -16.98
CA GLY A 449 26.95 25.93 -17.26
C GLY A 449 27.79 25.43 -16.07
N GLU A 450 28.07 26.29 -15.08
CA GLU A 450 28.88 25.94 -13.91
C GLU A 450 28.36 24.73 -13.12
N SER A 451 27.06 24.69 -12.83
CA SER A 451 26.45 23.57 -12.11
C SER A 451 26.49 22.25 -12.91
N LYS A 452 26.46 22.32 -14.26
CA LYS A 452 26.64 21.13 -15.10
C LYS A 452 28.05 20.60 -15.01
N GLU A 453 29.06 21.47 -15.01
CA GLU A 453 30.45 21.07 -14.85
C GLU A 453 30.70 20.45 -13.47
N GLU A 454 30.10 20.98 -12.39
CA GLU A 454 30.20 20.36 -11.07
C GLU A 454 29.48 19.00 -11.02
N LEU A 455 28.35 18.85 -11.72
CA LEU A 455 27.68 17.55 -11.86
C LEU A 455 28.58 16.53 -12.59
N LYS A 456 29.19 16.92 -13.72
CA LYS A 456 30.14 16.06 -14.45
C LYS A 456 31.30 15.64 -13.56
N LYS A 457 31.89 16.58 -12.83
CA LYS A 457 33.00 16.33 -11.91
C LYS A 457 32.60 15.38 -10.79
N THR A 458 31.40 15.55 -10.24
CA THR A 458 30.84 14.67 -9.20
C THR A 458 30.66 13.26 -9.74
N TYR A 459 30.10 13.10 -10.94
CA TYR A 459 29.90 11.79 -11.57
C TYR A 459 31.22 11.10 -11.94
N ARG A 460 32.25 11.86 -12.36
CA ARG A 460 33.61 11.32 -12.56
C ARG A 460 34.17 10.75 -11.25
N ARG A 461 34.01 11.45 -10.12
CA ARG A 461 34.45 10.94 -8.81
C ARG A 461 33.72 9.65 -8.42
N PHE A 462 32.43 9.53 -8.75
CA PHE A 462 31.69 8.28 -8.52
C PHE A 462 32.23 7.15 -9.38
N LEU A 463 32.54 7.42 -10.65
CA LEU A 463 33.16 6.47 -11.55
C LEU A 463 34.54 6.00 -11.05
N ASP A 464 35.37 6.91 -10.55
CA ASP A 464 36.69 6.58 -10.02
C ASP A 464 36.63 5.67 -8.78
N ARG A 465 35.51 5.72 -8.04
CA ARG A 465 35.24 4.86 -6.88
C ARG A 465 34.54 3.56 -7.27
N ALA A 466 33.70 3.58 -8.30
CA ALA A 466 33.04 2.40 -8.83
C ALA A 466 34.07 1.51 -9.56
N MET A 467 33.88 0.19 -9.54
CA MET A 467 34.89 -0.73 -10.08
C MET A 467 35.24 -0.43 -11.56
N PRO A 468 36.52 -0.55 -11.99
CA PRO A 468 37.03 -0.04 -13.28
C PRO A 468 36.34 -0.54 -14.56
N ASN A 469 35.53 -1.60 -14.46
CA ASN A 469 35.02 -2.37 -15.58
C ASN A 469 33.65 -1.89 -16.11
N LYS A 470 33.03 -0.87 -15.51
CA LYS A 470 31.75 -0.28 -15.98
C LYS A 470 31.97 1.15 -16.49
N LYS A 471 32.17 1.32 -17.80
CA LYS A 471 32.46 2.64 -18.41
C LYS A 471 31.62 3.09 -19.62
N PRO A 472 30.88 2.27 -20.39
CA PRO A 472 30.45 2.70 -21.72
C PRO A 472 29.29 3.71 -21.76
N GLY A 473 28.61 3.99 -20.64
CA GLY A 473 27.45 4.89 -20.61
C GLY A 473 27.78 6.38 -20.35
N LEU A 474 28.87 6.68 -19.64
CA LEU A 474 29.06 8.01 -19.06
C LEU A 474 29.50 9.06 -20.07
N ASP A 475 30.33 8.68 -21.05
CA ASP A 475 30.76 9.60 -22.11
C ASP A 475 29.56 10.10 -22.91
N LYS A 476 28.60 9.21 -23.21
CA LYS A 476 27.33 9.57 -23.84
C LYS A 476 26.51 10.52 -22.97
N PHE A 477 26.54 10.37 -21.65
CA PHE A 477 25.86 11.29 -20.74
C PHE A 477 26.50 12.68 -20.73
N PHE A 478 27.83 12.77 -20.76
CA PHE A 478 28.52 14.06 -20.84
C PHE A 478 28.28 14.75 -22.19
N GLU A 479 28.36 14.01 -23.30
CA GLU A 479 27.97 14.53 -24.63
C GLU A 479 26.51 15.01 -24.65
N PHE A 480 25.62 14.27 -23.98
CA PHE A 480 24.22 14.65 -23.85
C PHE A 480 24.06 15.97 -23.07
N LEU A 481 24.76 16.15 -21.95
CA LEU A 481 24.76 17.39 -21.16
C LEU A 481 25.25 18.60 -21.96
N ASP A 482 26.31 18.41 -22.76
CA ASP A 482 26.89 19.43 -23.64
C ASP A 482 25.92 19.82 -24.77
N LYS A 483 25.26 18.82 -25.36
CA LYS A 483 24.25 19.05 -26.40
C LYS A 483 23.06 19.84 -25.87
N MET A 484 22.59 19.51 -24.66
CA MET A 484 21.50 20.26 -24.02
C MET A 484 21.83 21.74 -23.85
N GLU A 485 23.08 22.08 -23.56
CA GLU A 485 23.52 23.47 -23.38
C GLU A 485 23.46 24.29 -24.67
N LYS A 486 23.89 23.68 -25.79
CA LYS A 486 23.80 24.30 -27.12
C LYS A 486 22.34 24.57 -27.53
N ASN A 487 21.42 23.70 -27.12
CA ASN A 487 20.00 23.86 -27.43
C ASN A 487 19.36 25.00 -26.62
N THR A 488 19.69 25.14 -25.33
CA THR A 488 19.17 26.24 -24.51
C THR A 488 19.74 27.60 -24.92
N SER A 489 21.01 27.69 -25.33
CA SER A 489 21.59 28.95 -25.81
C SER A 489 20.95 29.42 -27.12
N ASN A 490 20.73 28.51 -28.07
CA ASN A 490 20.04 28.82 -29.33
C ASN A 490 18.58 29.23 -29.13
N LYS A 491 17.88 28.65 -28.16
CA LYS A 491 16.49 29.02 -27.86
C LYS A 491 16.41 30.43 -27.27
N ARG A 492 17.29 30.77 -26.32
CA ARG A 492 17.36 32.13 -25.75
C ARG A 492 17.71 33.18 -26.79
N SER A 493 18.67 32.94 -27.68
CA SER A 493 18.99 33.92 -28.74
C SER A 493 17.80 34.16 -29.68
N SER A 494 17.04 33.11 -30.02
CA SER A 494 15.84 33.24 -30.86
C SER A 494 14.69 33.98 -30.16
N GLU A 495 14.45 33.72 -28.87
CA GLU A 495 13.40 34.38 -28.08
C GLU A 495 13.74 35.86 -27.85
N GLU A 496 14.99 36.18 -27.52
CA GLU A 496 15.46 37.56 -27.37
C GLU A 496 15.41 38.33 -28.70
N GLU A 497 15.76 37.71 -29.83
CA GLU A 497 15.66 38.35 -31.15
C GLU A 497 14.19 38.61 -31.53
N THR A 498 13.28 37.72 -31.14
CA THR A 498 11.83 37.87 -31.38
C THR A 498 11.23 38.96 -30.47
N GLU A 499 11.66 39.02 -29.21
CA GLU A 499 11.25 40.05 -28.26
C GLU A 499 11.79 41.43 -28.68
N LEU A 500 13.04 41.52 -29.14
CA LEU A 500 13.61 42.76 -29.71
C LEU A 500 12.86 43.22 -30.97
N LYS A 501 12.53 42.29 -31.88
CA LYS A 501 11.76 42.61 -33.08
C LYS A 501 10.35 43.11 -32.74
N SER A 502 9.71 42.54 -31.73
CA SER A 502 8.39 43.00 -31.27
C SER A 502 8.43 44.37 -30.57
N LYS A 503 9.45 44.64 -29.74
CA LYS A 503 9.69 45.97 -29.15
C LYS A 503 10.01 47.02 -30.22
N LYS A 504 10.81 46.68 -31.23
CA LYS A 504 11.13 47.58 -32.35
C LYS A 504 9.88 47.94 -33.17
N ARG A 505 9.01 46.97 -33.47
CA ARG A 505 7.71 47.24 -34.13
C ARG A 505 6.78 48.13 -33.30
N ARG A 506 6.77 47.99 -31.97
CA ARG A 506 5.99 48.88 -31.08
C ARG A 506 6.50 50.32 -31.08
N ILE A 507 7.82 50.52 -31.16
CA ILE A 507 8.44 51.85 -31.22
C ILE A 507 8.25 52.51 -32.60
N GLU A 508 8.21 51.72 -33.67
CA GLU A 508 7.94 52.21 -35.03
C GLU A 508 6.44 52.57 -35.20
N ALA A 509 5.53 51.81 -34.59
CA ALA A 509 4.10 52.11 -34.59
C ALA A 509 3.76 53.40 -33.81
N SER A 510 4.46 53.69 -32.69
CA SER A 510 4.24 54.92 -31.91
C SER A 510 4.81 56.18 -32.55
N ARG A 511 5.58 56.07 -33.64
CA ARG A 511 6.12 57.21 -34.41
C ARG A 511 5.29 57.58 -35.64
N GLY A 512 4.25 56.81 -35.97
CA GLY A 512 3.39 57.04 -37.15
C GLY A 512 2.26 58.06 -36.97
N ASP A 513 1.91 58.42 -35.73
CA ASP A 513 0.70 59.21 -35.42
C ASP A 513 0.93 60.71 -35.20
N THR A 514 2.03 61.28 -35.71
CA THR A 514 2.25 62.74 -35.69
C THR A 514 2.14 63.31 -37.10
N GLN A 515 0.91 63.53 -37.56
CA GLN A 515 0.63 64.45 -38.66
C GLN A 515 0.52 65.89 -38.10
N PRO A 516 1.22 66.87 -38.70
CA PRO A 516 1.08 68.26 -38.29
C PRO A 516 -0.22 68.85 -38.86
N VAL A 517 -0.97 69.55 -38.01
CA VAL A 517 -2.11 70.43 -38.38
C VAL A 517 -1.59 71.81 -38.73
#